data_AF-X1HD51-F1
#
_entry.id   AF-X1HD51-F1
#
_cell.length_a   1.000
_cell.length_b   1.000
_cell.length_c   1.000
_cell.angle_alpha   90.00
_cell.angle_beta   90.00
_cell.angle_gamma   90.00
#
_symmetry.space_group_name_H-M   'P 1'
#
loop_
_entity.id
_entity.type
_entity.pdbx_description
1 polymer ?
#
loop_
_entity_poly.entity_id
_entity_poly.type
_entity_poly.pdbx_seq_one_letter_code
_entity_poly.pdbx_strand_id
1 'polypeptide(L)'
;RVGREEIKQTKALYAEGKSGQVDMAVFGCPHCTVAELKTMASLLDGKKVGNNQRLWVGMPYQMYYLAQTMGYTDVIENAGGVISSACMAAIPDSPIPSDVKVIATNSFKSAHYIPRLTKGRVRVLIGDMDVCIDAVTGGEWKGDNP
;
A
#
# COMPACT_ATOMS: atom_id res chain seq x y z
N ARG A 1 11.13 22.36 13.03
CA ARG A 1 12.15 21.45 12.44
C ARG A 1 11.49 20.09 12.30
N VAL A 2 11.71 19.34 11.23
CA VAL A 2 11.10 18.01 11.08
C VAL A 2 12.10 16.96 11.60
N GLY A 3 11.72 16.24 12.66
CA GLY A 3 12.48 15.15 13.27
C GLY A 3 11.62 13.88 13.41
N ARG A 4 12.17 12.86 14.08
CA ARG A 4 11.50 11.56 14.25
C ARG A 4 10.18 11.68 15.00
N GLU A 5 10.12 12.55 16.01
CA GLU A 5 8.91 12.79 16.80
C GLU A 5 7.81 13.45 15.96
N GLU A 6 8.14 14.46 15.16
CA GLU A 6 7.15 15.08 14.26
C GLU A 6 6.61 14.08 13.22
N ILE A 7 7.48 13.19 12.71
CA ILE A 7 7.06 12.11 11.80
C ILE A 7 6.12 11.13 12.52
N LYS A 8 6.48 10.69 13.74
CA LYS A 8 5.66 9.78 14.55
C LYS A 8 4.29 10.40 14.86
N GLN A 9 4.26 11.66 15.28
CA GLN A 9 3.02 12.41 15.51
C GLN A 9 2.16 12.50 14.25
N THR A 10 2.76 12.78 13.10
CA THR A 10 2.02 12.88 11.84
C THR A 10 1.47 11.52 11.41
N LYS A 11 2.23 10.43 11.57
CA LYS A 11 1.73 9.06 11.34
C LYS A 11 0.55 8.73 12.26
N ALA A 12 0.60 9.14 13.52
CA ALA A 12 -0.45 8.90 14.50
C ALA A 12 -1.81 9.52 14.09
N LEU A 13 -1.81 10.65 13.36
CA LEU A 13 -3.04 11.23 12.79
C LEU A 13 -3.76 10.29 11.80
N TYR A 14 -3.03 9.36 11.19
CA TYR A 14 -3.56 8.33 10.29
C TYR A 14 -3.69 6.96 10.97
N ALA A 15 -3.33 6.85 12.26
CA ALA A 15 -3.46 5.62 13.04
C ALA A 15 -4.78 5.55 13.83
N GLU A 16 -5.62 6.60 13.78
CA GLU A 16 -6.92 6.64 14.46
C GLU A 16 -7.93 5.66 13.83
N GLY A 17 -7.89 4.43 14.32
CA GLY A 17 -8.81 3.37 13.99
C GLY A 17 -8.39 2.09 14.72
N LYS A 18 -9.10 1.75 15.80
CA LYS A 18 -8.98 0.46 16.51
C LYS A 18 -8.87 -0.68 15.50
N SER A 19 -7.82 -1.49 15.62
CA SER A 19 -7.74 -2.91 15.21
C SER A 19 -8.70 -3.30 14.07
N GLY A 20 -8.58 -2.62 12.93
CA GLY A 20 -9.49 -2.78 11.81
C GLY A 20 -8.88 -3.71 10.77
N GLN A 21 -9.72 -4.54 10.15
CA GLN A 21 -9.31 -5.28 8.96
C GLN A 21 -8.92 -4.29 7.86
N VAL A 22 -7.71 -4.46 7.31
CA VAL A 22 -7.27 -3.71 6.13
C VAL A 22 -7.80 -4.43 4.90
N ASP A 23 -8.57 -3.72 4.07
CA ASP A 23 -9.14 -4.30 2.85
C ASP A 23 -8.11 -4.28 1.71
N MET A 24 -7.14 -3.38 1.77
CA MET A 24 -6.23 -3.15 0.67
C MET A 24 -4.94 -2.45 1.10
N ALA A 25 -3.81 -2.86 0.55
CA ALA A 25 -2.54 -2.16 0.63
C ALA A 25 -2.21 -1.52 -0.73
N VAL A 26 -1.74 -0.26 -0.70
CA VAL A 26 -1.37 0.49 -1.92
C VAL A 26 0.03 1.06 -1.78
N PHE A 27 0.92 0.69 -2.70
CA PHE A 27 2.29 1.20 -2.77
C PHE A 27 2.56 1.85 -4.11
N GLY A 28 3.32 2.96 -4.10
CA GLY A 28 3.76 3.66 -5.31
C GLY A 28 2.61 4.12 -6.21
N CYS A 29 2.29 5.42 -6.23
CA CYS A 29 1.30 5.94 -7.17
C CYS A 29 1.89 7.06 -8.05
N PRO A 30 2.65 6.71 -9.12
CA PRO A 30 3.21 5.41 -9.47
C PRO A 30 4.68 5.25 -9.04
N HIS A 31 5.09 5.82 -7.90
CA HIS A 31 6.52 6.03 -7.60
C HIS A 31 7.21 4.87 -6.86
N CYS A 32 6.76 3.62 -6.99
CA CYS A 32 7.46 2.49 -6.37
C CYS A 32 8.76 2.20 -7.15
N THR A 33 9.86 2.13 -6.41
CA THR A 33 11.19 1.79 -6.95
C THR A 33 11.37 0.28 -7.04
N VAL A 34 12.39 -0.15 -7.80
CA VAL A 34 12.74 -1.58 -7.88
C VAL A 34 13.26 -2.12 -6.54
N ALA A 35 13.96 -1.29 -5.76
CA ALA A 35 14.44 -1.68 -4.43
C ALA A 35 13.27 -1.93 -3.47
N GLU A 36 12.25 -1.07 -3.49
CA GLU A 36 11.01 -1.29 -2.73
C GLU A 36 10.27 -2.55 -3.18
N LEU A 37 10.20 -2.81 -4.49
CA LEU A 37 9.57 -4.04 -4.99
C LEU A 37 10.34 -5.30 -4.58
N LYS A 38 11.68 -5.25 -4.57
CA LYS A 38 12.52 -6.33 -4.04
C LYS A 38 12.19 -6.61 -2.56
N THR A 39 12.07 -5.56 -1.75
CA THR A 39 11.70 -5.69 -0.34
C THR A 39 10.29 -6.29 -0.20
N MET A 40 9.31 -5.82 -0.97
CA MET A 40 7.97 -6.40 -0.99
C MET A 40 8.00 -7.88 -1.39
N ALA A 41 8.76 -8.25 -2.41
CA ALA A 41 8.91 -9.64 -2.84
C ALA A 41 9.47 -10.52 -1.72
N SER A 42 10.47 -10.05 -0.97
CA SER A 42 10.98 -10.76 0.21
C SER A 42 9.95 -10.88 1.33
N LEU A 43 9.13 -9.85 1.55
CA LEU A 43 8.08 -9.86 2.58
C LEU A 43 6.91 -10.80 2.22
N LEU A 44 6.69 -11.03 0.93
CA LEU A 44 5.63 -11.88 0.37
C LEU A 44 6.06 -13.32 0.14
N ASP A 45 7.34 -13.65 0.34
CA ASP A 45 7.82 -15.02 0.16
C ASP A 45 7.05 -16.00 1.07
N GLY A 46 6.50 -17.06 0.47
CA GLY A 46 5.63 -18.02 1.15
C GLY A 46 4.25 -17.49 1.61
N LYS A 47 3.91 -16.23 1.32
CA LYS A 47 2.62 -15.62 1.70
C LYS A 47 1.70 -15.43 0.50
N LYS A 48 0.41 -15.29 0.77
CA LYS A 48 -0.63 -14.91 -0.21
C LYS A 48 -1.47 -13.77 0.35
N VAL A 49 -1.92 -12.89 -0.53
CA VAL A 49 -2.92 -11.87 -0.22
C VAL A 49 -4.22 -12.58 0.16
N GLY A 50 -4.88 -12.11 1.22
CA GLY A 50 -6.13 -12.70 1.70
C GLY A 50 -7.27 -12.60 0.68
N ASN A 51 -8.22 -13.54 0.73
CA ASN A 51 -9.31 -13.65 -0.27
C ASN A 51 -10.17 -12.39 -0.42
N ASN A 52 -10.31 -11.59 0.65
CA ASN A 52 -11.06 -10.33 0.67
C ASN A 52 -10.16 -9.10 0.73
N GLN A 53 -8.86 -9.28 0.50
CA GLN A 53 -7.84 -8.25 0.61
C GLN A 53 -7.19 -8.02 -0.75
N ARG A 54 -6.56 -6.87 -0.92
CA ARG A 54 -5.93 -6.47 -2.18
C ARG A 54 -4.55 -5.89 -1.94
N LEU A 55 -3.61 -6.15 -2.84
CA LEU A 55 -2.31 -5.50 -2.86
C LEU A 55 -2.13 -4.86 -4.23
N TRP A 56 -2.07 -3.53 -4.29
CA TRP A 56 -1.80 -2.80 -5.53
C TRP A 56 -0.47 -2.07 -5.43
N VAL A 57 0.35 -2.22 -6.48
CA VAL A 57 1.63 -1.56 -6.60
C VAL A 57 1.69 -0.78 -7.91
N GLY A 58 1.96 0.51 -7.85
CA GLY A 58 2.18 1.33 -9.03
C GLY A 58 3.65 1.71 -9.18
N MET A 59 4.18 1.49 -10.38
CA MET A 59 5.58 1.74 -10.74
C MET A 59 5.62 2.57 -12.03
N PRO A 60 6.64 3.41 -12.26
CA PRO A 60 6.85 3.95 -13.60
C PRO A 60 7.28 2.81 -14.53
N TYR A 61 6.93 2.90 -15.81
CA TYR A 61 7.17 1.86 -16.81
C TYR A 61 8.61 1.31 -16.81
N GLN A 62 9.62 2.19 -16.71
CA GLN A 62 11.02 1.79 -16.72
C GLN A 62 11.39 0.93 -15.49
N MET A 63 10.84 1.25 -14.31
CA MET A 63 11.09 0.47 -13.10
C MET A 63 10.32 -0.85 -13.12
N TYR A 64 9.10 -0.85 -13.67
CA TYR A 64 8.33 -2.07 -13.90
C TYR A 64 9.11 -3.05 -14.80
N TYR A 65 9.60 -2.59 -15.95
CA TYR A 65 10.37 -3.43 -16.88
C TYR A 65 11.65 -3.99 -16.25
N LEU A 66 12.38 -3.17 -15.50
CA LEU A 66 13.56 -3.63 -14.76
C LEU A 66 13.19 -4.68 -13.70
N ALA A 67 12.14 -4.43 -12.91
CA ALA A 67 11.68 -5.38 -11.91
C ALA A 67 11.18 -6.70 -12.51
N GLN A 68 10.55 -6.66 -13.67
CA GLN A 68 10.12 -7.83 -14.43
C GLN A 68 11.32 -8.66 -14.89
N THR A 69 12.34 -7.99 -15.45
CA THR A 69 13.60 -8.65 -15.85
C THR A 69 14.29 -9.33 -14.66
N MET A 70 14.14 -8.78 -13.46
CA MET A 70 14.68 -9.34 -12.22
C MET A 70 13.79 -10.42 -11.58
N GLY A 71 12.61 -10.69 -12.12
CA GLY A 71 11.63 -11.66 -11.60
C GLY A 71 10.89 -11.23 -10.33
N TYR A 72 11.03 -9.96 -9.90
CA TYR A 72 10.34 -9.48 -8.69
C TYR A 72 8.85 -9.32 -8.91
N THR A 73 8.42 -8.96 -10.12
CA THR A 73 6.99 -8.83 -10.45
C THR A 73 6.25 -10.15 -10.23
N ASP A 74 6.88 -11.26 -10.62
CA ASP A 74 6.29 -12.59 -10.56
C ASP A 74 6.00 -12.99 -9.11
N VAL A 75 6.86 -12.61 -8.15
CA VAL A 75 6.62 -12.87 -6.72
C VAL A 75 5.38 -12.13 -6.23
N ILE A 76 5.23 -10.85 -6.61
CA ILE A 76 4.06 -10.04 -6.21
C ILE A 76 2.79 -10.60 -6.83
N GLU A 77 2.80 -10.90 -8.14
CA GLU A 77 1.64 -11.41 -8.87
C GLU A 77 1.25 -12.81 -8.39
N ASN A 78 2.23 -13.69 -8.16
CA ASN A 78 1.98 -15.00 -7.58
C ASN A 78 1.38 -14.89 -6.18
N ALA A 79 1.78 -13.90 -5.38
CA ALA A 79 1.17 -13.66 -4.07
C ALA A 79 -0.28 -13.15 -4.16
N GLY A 80 -0.77 -12.79 -5.35
CA GLY A 80 -2.11 -12.23 -5.57
C GLY A 80 -2.14 -10.69 -5.60
N GLY A 81 -0.97 -10.04 -5.65
CA GLY A 81 -0.84 -8.61 -5.87
C GLY A 81 -1.02 -8.24 -7.34
N VAL A 82 -1.35 -6.97 -7.59
CA VAL A 82 -1.51 -6.40 -8.93
C VAL A 82 -0.53 -5.25 -9.10
N ILE A 83 0.21 -5.26 -10.20
CA ILE A 83 1.15 -4.20 -10.54
C ILE A 83 0.62 -3.37 -11.71
N SER A 84 0.67 -2.04 -11.58
CA SER A 84 0.42 -1.09 -12.66
C SER A 84 1.73 -0.39 -13.04
N SER A 85 2.03 -0.31 -14.33
CA SER A 85 3.15 0.48 -14.88
C SER A 85 2.79 1.96 -15.13
N ALA A 86 1.62 2.38 -14.62
CA ALA A 86 1.08 3.73 -14.73
C ALA A 86 0.45 4.22 -13.42
N CYS A 87 0.04 5.48 -13.38
CA CYS A 87 -0.61 6.08 -12.21
C CYS A 87 -1.92 5.36 -11.87
N MET A 88 -2.06 4.90 -10.62
CA MET A 88 -3.30 4.29 -10.12
C MET A 88 -4.35 5.33 -9.71
N ALA A 89 -3.96 6.59 -9.54
CA ALA A 89 -4.86 7.68 -9.15
C ALA A 89 -5.66 8.24 -10.34
N ALA A 90 -6.08 7.40 -11.30
CA ALA A 90 -6.80 7.86 -12.49
C ALA A 90 -7.98 8.78 -12.10
N ILE A 91 -7.81 10.07 -12.36
CA ILE A 91 -8.81 11.14 -12.17
C ILE A 91 -9.74 11.08 -13.40
N PRO A 92 -11.06 11.18 -13.25
CA PRO A 92 -11.79 11.66 -12.08
C PRO A 92 -12.31 10.59 -11.11
N ASP A 93 -12.37 9.32 -11.51
CA ASP A 93 -13.21 8.34 -10.81
C ASP A 93 -12.48 7.45 -9.80
N SER A 94 -11.15 7.58 -9.63
CA SER A 94 -10.32 6.85 -8.66
C SER A 94 -10.76 5.39 -8.49
N PRO A 95 -10.17 4.43 -9.22
CA PRO A 95 -10.71 3.08 -9.44
C PRO A 95 -10.72 2.15 -8.21
N ILE A 96 -10.69 2.70 -6.99
CA ILE A 96 -10.77 1.95 -5.73
C ILE A 96 -12.13 1.23 -5.66
N PRO A 97 -12.12 -0.12 -5.57
CA PRO A 97 -13.34 -0.92 -5.50
C PRO A 97 -14.33 -0.44 -4.44
N SER A 98 -15.63 -0.62 -4.69
CA SER A 98 -16.70 -0.10 -3.83
C SER A 98 -16.75 -0.73 -2.43
N ASP A 99 -16.28 -1.98 -2.32
CA ASP A 99 -16.19 -2.77 -1.10
C ASP A 99 -14.99 -2.38 -0.22
N VAL A 100 -13.98 -1.69 -0.76
CA VAL A 100 -12.84 -1.20 0.02
C VAL A 100 -13.25 -0.02 0.89
N LYS A 101 -12.96 -0.13 2.20
CA LYS A 101 -13.20 0.89 3.23
C LYS A 101 -11.91 1.36 3.90
N VAL A 102 -10.92 0.50 4.03
CA VAL A 102 -9.65 0.78 4.72
C VAL A 102 -8.46 0.42 3.81
N ILE A 103 -7.64 1.42 3.49
CA ILE A 103 -6.39 1.25 2.74
C ILE A 103 -5.19 1.49 3.65
N ALA A 104 -4.19 0.61 3.59
CA ALA A 104 -2.88 0.81 4.19
C ALA A 104 -1.86 1.28 3.14
N THR A 105 -1.00 2.24 3.49
CA THR A 105 0.05 2.75 2.58
C THR A 105 1.22 3.33 3.37
N ASN A 106 2.42 3.32 2.78
CA ASN A 106 3.58 4.01 3.33
C ASN A 106 3.73 5.46 2.81
N SER A 107 2.71 5.99 2.12
CA SER A 107 2.77 7.28 1.42
C SER A 107 1.80 8.32 1.98
N PHE A 108 2.33 9.42 2.53
CA PHE A 108 1.54 10.58 2.93
C PHE A 108 0.80 11.23 1.75
N LYS A 109 1.33 11.14 0.53
CA LYS A 109 0.65 11.61 -0.67
C LYS A 109 -0.63 10.80 -0.88
N SER A 110 -0.52 9.47 -0.90
CA SER A 110 -1.69 8.59 -1.04
C SER A 110 -2.71 8.82 0.07
N ALA A 111 -2.24 8.92 1.32
CA ALA A 111 -3.09 9.17 2.48
C ALA A 111 -3.80 10.53 2.45
N HIS A 112 -3.20 11.55 1.83
CA HIS A 112 -3.85 12.83 1.61
C HIS A 112 -4.93 12.76 0.51
N TYR A 113 -4.64 12.14 -0.62
CA TYR A 113 -5.52 12.18 -1.80
C TYR A 113 -6.68 11.18 -1.73
N ILE A 114 -6.45 9.94 -1.31
CA ILE A 114 -7.45 8.86 -1.38
C ILE A 114 -8.75 9.21 -0.63
N PRO A 115 -8.73 9.69 0.64
CA PRO A 115 -9.96 10.04 1.34
C PRO A 115 -10.72 11.17 0.65
N ARG A 116 -10.02 12.13 0.03
CA ARG A 116 -10.63 13.26 -0.67
C ARG A 116 -11.26 12.85 -1.99
N LEU A 117 -10.54 12.07 -2.80
CA LEU A 117 -11.02 11.57 -4.09
C LEU A 117 -12.21 10.61 -3.91
N THR A 118 -12.24 9.86 -2.81
CA THR A 118 -13.35 8.96 -2.48
C THR A 118 -14.46 9.63 -1.67
N LYS A 119 -14.41 10.94 -1.46
CA LYS A 119 -15.40 11.73 -0.69
C LYS A 119 -15.64 11.17 0.73
N GLY A 120 -14.57 10.72 1.39
CA GLY A 120 -14.59 10.17 2.74
C GLY A 120 -15.00 8.70 2.84
N ARG A 121 -15.34 8.04 1.71
CA ARG A 121 -15.71 6.61 1.71
C ARG A 121 -14.58 5.70 2.18
N VAL A 122 -13.34 6.06 1.88
CA VAL A 122 -12.14 5.25 2.18
C VAL A 122 -11.30 5.96 3.23
N ARG A 123 -11.03 5.26 4.33
CA ARG A 123 -10.03 5.66 5.33
C ARG A 123 -8.66 5.14 4.91
N VAL A 124 -7.62 5.92 5.19
CA VAL A 124 -6.24 5.50 4.94
C VAL A 124 -5.46 5.43 6.24
N LEU A 125 -4.72 4.34 6.41
CA LEU A 125 -3.75 4.11 7.46
C LEU A 125 -2.34 4.29 6.90
N ILE A 126 -1.45 4.92 7.67
CA ILE A 126 -0.04 5.03 7.34
C ILE A 126 0.76 4.10 8.22
N GLY A 127 1.59 3.26 7.60
CA GLY A 127 2.50 2.36 8.30
C GLY A 127 3.69 2.00 7.42
N ASP A 128 4.64 1.31 8.02
CA ASP A 128 5.78 0.79 7.28
C ASP A 128 5.36 -0.37 6.36
N MET A 129 6.20 -0.66 5.37
CA MET A 129 5.85 -1.58 4.28
C MET A 129 5.53 -2.99 4.77
N ASP A 130 6.31 -3.49 5.72
CA ASP A 130 6.11 -4.78 6.39
C ASP A 130 4.76 -4.84 7.11
N VAL A 131 4.43 -3.83 7.90
CA VAL A 131 3.13 -3.72 8.60
C VAL A 131 1.97 -3.72 7.61
N CYS A 132 2.10 -2.97 6.52
CA CYS A 132 1.08 -2.88 5.48
C CYS A 132 0.90 -4.22 4.71
N ILE A 133 2.00 -4.92 4.41
CA ILE A 133 1.96 -6.22 3.73
C ILE A 133 1.36 -7.29 4.66
N ASP A 134 1.83 -7.37 5.90
CA ASP A 134 1.30 -8.34 6.88
C ASP A 134 -0.20 -8.17 7.07
N ALA A 135 -0.69 -6.93 7.11
CA ALA A 135 -2.11 -6.63 7.26
C ALA A 135 -2.98 -7.13 6.11
N VAL A 136 -2.42 -7.43 4.92
CA VAL A 136 -3.16 -7.98 3.76
C VAL A 136 -2.81 -9.42 3.42
N THR A 137 -1.96 -10.07 4.21
CA THR A 137 -1.55 -11.47 4.01
C THR A 137 -1.89 -12.36 5.22
N GLY A 138 -2.99 -12.06 5.91
CA GLY A 138 -3.49 -12.85 7.05
C GLY A 138 -3.08 -12.35 8.43
N GLY A 139 -2.32 -11.26 8.53
CA GLY A 139 -2.03 -10.57 9.78
C GLY A 139 -3.09 -9.51 10.13
N GLU A 140 -3.18 -9.17 11.40
CA GLU A 140 -3.93 -7.99 11.86
C GLU A 140 -3.09 -6.72 11.69
N TRP A 141 -3.74 -5.57 11.49
CA TRP A 141 -3.06 -4.28 11.51
C TRP A 141 -2.47 -4.01 12.90
N LYS A 142 -1.14 -4.02 13.00
CA LYS A 142 -0.44 -3.76 14.26
C LYS A 142 -0.14 -2.29 14.52
N GLY A 143 -0.26 -1.44 13.48
CA GLY A 143 0.04 -0.01 13.54
C GLY A 143 1.47 0.29 14.01
N ASP A 144 1.89 1.55 13.85
CA ASP A 144 3.00 2.07 14.66
C ASP A 144 2.41 2.37 16.06
N ASN A 145 2.25 1.34 16.88
CA ASN A 145 1.83 1.50 18.27
C ASN A 145 2.93 2.34 18.98
N PRO A 146 2.59 3.42 19.70
CA PRO A 146 3.57 4.29 20.33
C PRO A 146 4.49 3.57 21.32
#